data_AF-A0AAP2DA85-F1
#
_entry.id   AF-A0AAP2DA85-F1
#
_cell.length_a   1.000
_cell.length_b   1.000
_cell.length_c   1.000
_cell.angle_alpha   90.00
_cell.angle_beta   90.00
_cell.angle_gamma   90.00
#
_symmetry.space_group_name_H-M   'P 1'
#
loop_
_entity.id
_entity.type
_entity.pdbx_description
1 polymer ?
#
loop_
_entity_poly.entity_id
_entity_poly.type
_entity_poly.pdbx_seq_one_letter_code
_entity_poly.pdbx_strand_id
1 'polypeptide(L)'
;MKRITVLVLLSMLAACRQPDHAPPAISFYYWKTTFRLPAAERAALQQHRVSTLYVRYCDVALRQGQPVPVSPIVFQEALPRSVAIVPVVYIKNEVMLHPNLDVADIAQKLLHYIDQINADAGIQTGELQIDCDWTLTSRDTYFRFLDQLKRQSAKRLSATIRLHQVKYYATTGLPPVDRGVLMYYNMGRIGPAAARSIYDRPTAQAYLGSIHAYPRPLDVALPLFTWAIHLRDDKVIGLLNKTDRDTFANDPHFEQKTPPFFEVKENVLKLGKYFKQGDRVKVEAITADDLREMADDLSGELAQPPAQILFYDLDASNLNHYNHEKDLLEDVSRSF
;
A
#
# COMPACT_ATOMS: atom_id res chain seq x y z
N MET A 1 -54.64 33.31 33.55
CA MET A 1 -53.58 33.90 32.69
C MET A 1 -52.25 33.26 33.02
N LYS A 2 -51.47 32.94 31.99
CA LYS A 2 -50.06 32.49 31.99
C LYS A 2 -49.78 31.07 32.52
N ARG A 3 -49.56 30.16 31.57
CA ARG A 3 -48.44 29.18 31.56
C ARG A 3 -48.46 28.43 30.21
N ILE A 4 -48.13 29.15 29.15
CA ILE A 4 -47.75 28.57 27.85
C ILE A 4 -46.38 29.15 27.52
N THR A 5 -45.33 28.62 28.13
CA THR A 5 -43.95 28.75 27.64
C THR A 5 -43.11 27.74 28.39
N VAL A 6 -42.89 26.57 27.81
CA VAL A 6 -41.66 25.73 27.85
C VAL A 6 -42.04 24.44 27.10
N LEU A 7 -42.12 24.50 25.76
CA LEU A 7 -42.11 23.29 24.95
C LEU A 7 -41.64 23.57 23.51
N VAL A 8 -40.62 24.42 23.34
CA VAL A 8 -40.05 24.71 22.00
C VAL A 8 -38.52 24.76 22.06
N LEU A 9 -37.88 23.98 22.95
CA LEU A 9 -36.42 23.94 23.01
C LEU A 9 -35.87 22.53 23.27
N LEU A 10 -36.52 21.50 22.72
CA LEU A 10 -35.98 20.13 22.74
C LEU A 10 -36.07 19.39 21.40
N SER A 11 -36.39 20.10 20.30
CA SER A 11 -36.56 19.52 18.97
C SER A 11 -35.44 19.88 17.97
N MET A 12 -34.36 20.53 18.41
CA MET A 12 -33.22 20.89 17.55
C MET A 12 -31.93 20.08 17.79
N LEU A 13 -32.00 18.95 18.52
CA LEU A 13 -30.85 18.03 18.69
C LEU A 13 -30.94 16.77 17.83
N ALA A 14 -31.85 16.72 16.85
CA ALA A 14 -31.74 15.77 15.75
C ALA A 14 -30.64 16.26 14.78
N ALA A 15 -29.40 16.28 15.28
CA ALA A 15 -28.21 16.37 14.45
C ALA A 15 -28.29 15.26 13.40
N CYS A 16 -28.03 15.62 12.15
CA CYS A 16 -27.96 14.73 11.01
C CYS A 16 -27.11 13.50 11.38
N ARG A 17 -27.74 12.34 11.58
CA ARG A 17 -27.02 11.07 11.45
C ARG A 17 -26.67 10.96 9.97
N GLN A 18 -25.38 11.07 9.64
CA GLN A 18 -24.87 10.54 8.39
C GLN A 18 -25.38 9.09 8.27
N PRO A 19 -25.75 8.63 7.06
CA PRO A 19 -26.21 7.25 6.91
C PRO A 19 -25.13 6.31 7.45
N ASP A 20 -25.52 5.37 8.34
CA ASP A 20 -24.68 4.28 8.85
C ASP A 20 -24.28 3.37 7.67
N HIS A 21 -23.34 3.81 6.84
CA HIS A 21 -22.63 2.91 5.95
C HIS A 21 -21.70 2.06 6.83
N ALA A 22 -21.73 0.75 6.63
CA ALA A 22 -20.79 -0.12 7.30
C ALA A 22 -19.36 0.32 6.89
N PRO A 23 -18.42 0.39 7.84
CA PRO A 23 -17.07 0.82 7.53
C PRO A 23 -16.43 -0.11 6.48
N PRO A 24 -15.54 0.40 5.61
CA PRO A 24 -14.87 -0.40 4.61
C PRO A 24 -14.12 -1.59 5.22
N ALA A 25 -14.08 -2.72 4.52
CA ALA A 25 -13.40 -3.90 5.04
C ALA A 25 -11.89 -3.67 5.16
N ILE A 26 -11.31 -4.15 6.26
CA ILE A 26 -9.85 -4.15 6.45
C ILE A 26 -9.25 -5.30 5.63
N SER A 27 -8.25 -4.97 4.82
CA SER A 27 -7.45 -5.91 4.04
C SER A 27 -5.97 -5.59 4.19
N PHE A 28 -5.11 -6.52 3.77
CA PHE A 28 -3.67 -6.29 3.79
C PHE A 28 -3.04 -6.67 2.46
N TYR A 29 -1.91 -6.04 2.17
CA TYR A 29 -0.93 -6.60 1.24
C TYR A 29 -0.03 -7.59 1.95
N TYR A 30 0.28 -8.70 1.29
CA TYR A 30 1.30 -9.66 1.68
C TYR A 30 2.39 -9.69 0.61
N TRP A 31 3.54 -9.09 0.92
CA TRP A 31 4.60 -8.82 -0.05
C TRP A 31 5.88 -9.62 0.21
N LYS A 32 5.74 -10.95 0.27
CA LYS A 32 6.85 -11.91 0.44
C LYS A 32 6.79 -12.96 -0.68
N THR A 33 7.92 -13.62 -0.98
CA THR A 33 8.00 -14.71 -1.98
C THR A 33 7.63 -16.07 -1.41
N THR A 34 7.45 -16.17 -0.10
CA THR A 34 7.09 -17.41 0.57
C THR A 34 5.88 -17.12 1.44
N PHE A 35 4.75 -17.72 1.11
CA PHE A 35 3.53 -17.57 1.89
C PHE A 35 3.59 -18.47 3.11
N ARG A 36 3.70 -17.80 4.26
CA ARG A 36 3.52 -18.33 5.61
C ARG A 36 2.87 -17.25 6.47
N LEU A 37 2.01 -17.65 7.39
CA LEU A 37 1.38 -16.80 8.39
C LEU A 37 1.84 -17.26 9.77
N PRO A 38 2.97 -16.70 10.26
CA PRO A 38 3.36 -16.83 11.66
C PRO A 38 2.24 -16.36 12.60
N ALA A 39 2.42 -16.63 13.89
CA ALA A 39 1.40 -16.37 14.90
C ALA A 39 0.91 -14.91 14.92
N ALA A 40 1.81 -13.93 14.73
CA ALA A 40 1.47 -12.51 14.74
C ALA A 40 0.58 -12.13 13.55
N GLU A 41 0.94 -12.51 12.33
CA GLU A 41 0.14 -12.25 11.14
C GLU A 41 -1.22 -12.96 11.21
N ARG A 42 -1.26 -14.21 11.71
CA ARG A 42 -2.53 -14.94 11.91
C ARG A 42 -3.43 -14.27 12.94
N ALA A 43 -2.85 -13.79 14.04
CA ALA A 43 -3.58 -13.05 15.06
C ALA A 43 -4.14 -11.74 14.49
N ALA A 44 -3.36 -10.99 13.69
CA ALA A 44 -3.81 -9.77 13.04
C ALA A 44 -4.99 -10.02 12.08
N LEU A 45 -4.92 -11.06 11.25
CA LEU A 45 -6.03 -11.42 10.35
C LEU A 45 -7.32 -11.74 11.13
N GLN A 46 -7.20 -12.44 12.27
CA GLN A 46 -8.35 -12.79 13.12
C GLN A 46 -8.90 -11.57 13.87
N GLN A 47 -8.02 -10.78 14.50
CA GLN A 47 -8.37 -9.59 15.28
C GLN A 47 -9.15 -8.60 14.41
N HIS A 48 -8.63 -8.28 13.23
CA HIS A 48 -9.22 -7.31 12.31
C HIS A 48 -10.26 -7.91 11.35
N ARG A 49 -10.68 -9.17 11.60
CA ARG A 49 -11.70 -9.90 10.83
C ARG A 49 -11.47 -9.84 9.32
N VAL A 50 -10.22 -9.96 8.91
CA VAL A 50 -9.81 -9.85 7.51
C VAL A 50 -10.40 -11.01 6.72
N SER A 51 -11.14 -10.67 5.67
CA SER A 51 -11.74 -11.64 4.73
C SER A 51 -11.03 -11.69 3.39
N THR A 52 -10.17 -10.71 3.09
CA THR A 52 -9.43 -10.61 1.82
C THR A 52 -7.96 -10.27 2.06
N LEU A 53 -7.07 -11.00 1.40
CA LEU A 53 -5.63 -10.75 1.43
C LEU A 53 -5.10 -10.56 0.01
N TYR A 54 -4.40 -9.45 -0.22
CA TYR A 54 -3.76 -9.12 -1.50
C TYR A 54 -2.35 -9.69 -1.48
N VAL A 55 -2.14 -10.82 -2.16
CA VAL A 55 -0.88 -11.56 -2.10
C VAL A 55 -0.08 -11.31 -3.36
N ARG A 56 1.16 -10.81 -3.23
CA ARG A 56 2.07 -10.70 -4.37
C ARG A 56 2.43 -12.09 -4.89
N TYR A 57 1.95 -12.41 -6.08
CA TYR A 57 2.21 -13.70 -6.72
C TYR A 57 3.54 -13.74 -7.44
N CYS A 58 3.87 -12.69 -8.19
CA CYS A 58 5.16 -12.56 -8.87
C CYS A 58 5.34 -11.11 -9.33
N ASP A 59 6.54 -10.81 -9.82
CA ASP A 59 6.72 -9.65 -10.70
C ASP A 59 6.87 -10.13 -12.14
N VAL A 60 6.60 -9.27 -13.10
CA VAL A 60 6.99 -9.46 -14.51
C VAL A 60 8.09 -8.47 -14.85
N ALA A 61 9.23 -8.98 -15.30
CA ALA A 61 10.41 -8.21 -15.64
C ALA A 61 11.00 -8.68 -16.98
N LEU A 62 11.89 -7.88 -17.56
CA LEU A 62 12.63 -8.32 -18.74
C LEU A 62 13.83 -9.20 -18.32
N ARG A 63 13.92 -10.38 -18.94
CA ARG A 63 15.09 -11.27 -18.89
C ARG A 63 15.48 -11.62 -20.30
N GLN A 64 16.72 -11.30 -20.68
CA GLN A 64 17.22 -11.50 -22.05
C GLN A 64 16.28 -10.90 -23.12
N GLY A 65 15.69 -9.74 -22.82
CA GLY A 65 14.74 -9.05 -23.71
C GLY A 65 13.35 -9.66 -23.77
N GLN A 66 13.01 -10.63 -22.93
CA GLN A 66 11.67 -11.23 -22.89
C GLN A 66 10.96 -10.94 -21.56
N PRO A 67 9.67 -10.58 -21.57
CA PRO A 67 8.88 -10.49 -20.35
C PRO A 67 8.70 -11.87 -19.74
N VAL A 68 9.14 -12.03 -18.49
CA VAL A 68 8.97 -13.29 -17.75
C VAL A 68 8.56 -13.02 -16.29
N PRO A 69 7.77 -13.93 -15.69
CA PRO A 69 7.58 -13.92 -14.25
C PRO A 69 8.90 -14.11 -13.51
N VAL A 70 9.12 -13.33 -12.46
CA VAL A 70 10.28 -13.42 -11.58
C VAL A 70 9.85 -13.40 -10.12
N SER A 71 10.67 -14.02 -9.27
CA SER A 71 10.46 -14.08 -7.83
C SER A 71 9.03 -14.54 -7.44
N PRO A 72 8.59 -15.72 -7.93
CA PRO A 72 7.23 -16.19 -7.70
C PRO A 72 6.99 -16.57 -6.24
N ILE A 73 5.72 -16.50 -5.84
CA ILE A 73 5.23 -16.93 -4.54
C ILE A 73 5.32 -18.46 -4.44
N VAL A 74 5.71 -18.93 -3.26
CA VAL A 74 5.64 -20.34 -2.89
C VAL A 74 4.73 -20.46 -1.67
N PHE A 75 3.63 -21.19 -1.81
CA PHE A 75 2.73 -21.49 -0.70
C PHE A 75 3.29 -22.66 0.12
N GLN A 76 3.68 -22.37 1.37
CA GLN A 76 4.22 -23.38 2.30
C GLN A 76 3.26 -23.71 3.43
N GLU A 77 2.11 -23.05 3.46
CA GLU A 77 0.99 -23.40 4.31
C GLU A 77 -0.32 -23.15 3.58
N ALA A 78 -1.38 -23.84 4.01
CA ALA A 78 -2.72 -23.61 3.52
C ALA A 78 -3.30 -22.31 4.10
N LEU A 79 -4.16 -21.67 3.31
CA LEU A 79 -4.87 -20.47 3.73
C LEU A 79 -5.91 -20.75 4.82
N PRO A 80 -6.14 -19.78 5.74
CA PRO A 80 -7.33 -19.79 6.57
C PRO A 80 -8.58 -19.79 5.69
N ARG A 81 -9.55 -20.68 5.96
CA ARG A 81 -10.78 -20.82 5.16
C ARG A 81 -11.63 -19.54 5.06
N SER A 82 -11.47 -18.63 6.01
CA SER A 82 -12.18 -17.35 6.07
C SER A 82 -11.56 -16.25 5.22
N VAL A 83 -10.40 -16.49 4.59
CA VAL A 83 -9.62 -15.47 3.86
C VAL A 83 -9.56 -15.84 2.38
N ALA A 84 -10.13 -14.99 1.53
CA ALA A 84 -9.97 -15.04 0.09
C ALA A 84 -8.65 -14.35 -0.33
N ILE A 85 -8.04 -14.85 -1.41
CA ILE A 85 -6.87 -14.19 -2.02
C ILE A 85 -7.30 -13.36 -3.22
N VAL A 86 -6.71 -12.16 -3.32
CA VAL A 86 -6.53 -11.44 -4.57
C VAL A 86 -5.06 -11.54 -4.96
N PRO A 87 -4.71 -12.24 -6.07
CA PRO A 87 -3.36 -12.22 -6.59
C PRO A 87 -2.99 -10.81 -7.02
N VAL A 88 -1.80 -10.37 -6.63
CA VAL A 88 -1.19 -9.12 -7.09
C VAL A 88 0.02 -9.46 -7.94
N VAL A 89 0.09 -8.88 -9.13
CA VAL A 89 1.25 -9.01 -10.01
C VAL A 89 1.85 -7.64 -10.24
N TYR A 90 3.11 -7.46 -9.88
CA TYR A 90 3.84 -6.24 -10.18
C TYR A 90 4.48 -6.32 -11.56
N ILE A 91 4.08 -5.43 -12.46
CA ILE A 91 4.69 -5.31 -13.77
C ILE A 91 5.72 -4.18 -13.73
N LYS A 92 6.99 -4.52 -13.96
CA LYS A 92 8.01 -3.48 -14.14
C LYS A 92 7.69 -2.68 -15.39
N ASN A 93 7.73 -1.35 -15.27
CA ASN A 93 7.37 -0.45 -16.36
C ASN A 93 8.18 -0.68 -17.66
N GLU A 94 9.43 -1.15 -17.54
CA GLU A 94 10.27 -1.53 -18.68
C GLU A 94 9.61 -2.58 -19.60
N VAL A 95 8.76 -3.45 -19.06
CA VAL A 95 8.00 -4.43 -19.84
C VAL A 95 7.01 -3.73 -20.76
N MET A 96 6.29 -2.73 -20.24
CA MET A 96 5.29 -1.96 -21.00
C MET A 96 5.92 -0.99 -22.00
N LEU A 97 7.22 -0.73 -21.87
CA LEU A 97 8.04 0.02 -22.84
C LEU A 97 8.69 -0.88 -23.88
N HIS A 98 8.58 -2.21 -23.75
CA HIS A 98 9.25 -3.13 -24.66
C HIS A 98 8.69 -2.99 -26.08
N PRO A 99 9.54 -2.77 -27.10
CA PRO A 99 9.09 -2.62 -28.48
C PRO A 99 8.46 -3.93 -28.97
N ASN A 100 7.37 -3.83 -29.73
CA ASN A 100 6.65 -4.98 -30.30
C ASN A 100 6.12 -5.98 -29.25
N LEU A 101 5.84 -5.52 -28.02
CA LEU A 101 5.21 -6.36 -26.99
C LEU A 101 3.86 -6.89 -27.49
N ASP A 102 3.72 -8.20 -27.61
CA ASP A 102 2.44 -8.85 -27.81
C ASP A 102 1.68 -8.92 -26.48
N VAL A 103 0.88 -7.88 -26.23
CA VAL A 103 0.10 -7.76 -25.00
C VAL A 103 -0.94 -8.87 -24.83
N ALA A 104 -1.42 -9.48 -25.93
CA ALA A 104 -2.41 -10.55 -25.85
C ALA A 104 -1.76 -11.86 -25.39
N ASP A 105 -0.60 -12.18 -25.96
CA ASP A 105 0.21 -13.35 -25.57
C ASP A 105 0.71 -13.22 -24.12
N ILE A 106 1.24 -12.06 -23.71
CA ILE A 106 1.71 -11.86 -22.33
C ILE A 106 0.56 -11.91 -21.32
N ALA A 107 -0.62 -11.38 -21.65
CA ALA A 107 -1.81 -11.51 -20.81
C ALA A 107 -2.22 -12.98 -20.64
N GLN A 108 -2.24 -13.75 -21.73
CA GLN A 108 -2.60 -15.17 -21.70
C GLN A 108 -1.61 -15.97 -20.84
N LYS A 109 -0.30 -15.76 -21.05
CA LYS A 109 0.76 -16.43 -20.30
C LYS A 109 0.70 -16.09 -18.81
N LEU A 110 0.43 -14.82 -18.47
CA LEU A 110 0.31 -14.41 -17.07
C LEU A 110 -0.91 -15.07 -16.41
N LEU A 111 -2.07 -15.08 -17.07
CA LEU A 111 -3.27 -15.73 -16.55
C LEU A 111 -3.05 -17.23 -16.34
N HIS A 112 -2.44 -17.91 -17.33
CA HIS A 112 -2.08 -19.32 -17.20
C HIS A 112 -1.14 -19.57 -16.01
N TYR A 113 -0.13 -18.72 -15.84
CA TYR A 113 0.81 -18.83 -14.72
C TYR A 113 0.14 -18.63 -13.36
N ILE A 114 -0.77 -17.66 -13.24
CA ILE A 114 -1.57 -17.46 -12.04
C ILE A 114 -2.44 -18.68 -11.75
N ASP A 115 -3.07 -19.26 -12.77
CA ASP A 115 -3.92 -20.45 -12.63
C ASP A 115 -3.11 -21.69 -12.22
N GLN A 116 -1.87 -21.83 -12.69
CA GLN A 116 -0.94 -22.87 -12.22
C GLN A 116 -0.64 -22.72 -10.73
N ILE A 117 -0.25 -21.51 -10.29
CA ILE A 117 0.00 -21.22 -8.86
C ILE A 117 -1.25 -21.54 -8.01
N ASN A 118 -2.43 -21.12 -8.49
CA ASN A 118 -3.70 -21.36 -7.82
C ASN A 118 -4.03 -22.85 -7.73
N ALA A 119 -3.84 -23.61 -8.83
CA ALA A 119 -4.11 -25.04 -8.86
C ALA A 119 -3.21 -25.81 -7.90
N ASP A 120 -1.90 -25.50 -7.89
CA ASP A 120 -0.92 -26.14 -7.01
C ASP A 120 -1.22 -25.88 -5.53
N ALA A 121 -1.74 -24.71 -5.20
CA ALA A 121 -2.09 -24.32 -3.84
C ALA A 121 -3.56 -24.62 -3.45
N GLY A 122 -4.40 -25.10 -4.38
CA GLY A 122 -5.83 -25.35 -4.15
C GLY A 122 -6.65 -24.08 -3.90
N ILE A 123 -6.29 -22.96 -4.54
CA ILE A 123 -6.87 -21.63 -4.34
C ILE A 123 -7.79 -21.28 -5.51
N GLN A 124 -8.91 -20.61 -5.23
CA GLN A 124 -9.75 -19.98 -6.25
C GLN A 124 -9.77 -18.48 -6.04
N THR A 125 -9.69 -17.73 -7.14
CA THR A 125 -9.56 -16.27 -7.12
C THR A 125 -10.59 -15.63 -8.06
N GLY A 126 -11.35 -14.68 -7.53
CA GLY A 126 -12.38 -13.93 -8.28
C GLY A 126 -11.93 -12.55 -8.76
N GLU A 127 -10.81 -12.06 -8.24
CA GLU A 127 -10.20 -10.78 -8.61
C GLU A 127 -8.71 -10.99 -8.89
N LEU A 128 -8.14 -10.18 -9.78
CA LEU A 128 -6.71 -10.04 -10.05
C LEU A 128 -6.35 -8.56 -9.94
N GLN A 129 -5.28 -8.24 -9.22
CA GLN A 129 -4.76 -6.88 -9.16
C GLN A 129 -3.44 -6.78 -9.93
N ILE A 130 -3.30 -5.72 -10.71
CA ILE A 130 -2.06 -5.39 -11.44
C ILE A 130 -1.45 -4.13 -10.84
N ASP A 131 -0.22 -4.26 -10.36
CA ASP A 131 0.58 -3.14 -9.87
C ASP A 131 1.56 -2.70 -10.96
N CYS A 132 1.50 -1.44 -11.39
CA CYS A 132 2.38 -0.92 -12.43
C CYS A 132 2.53 0.59 -12.30
N ASP A 133 3.77 1.06 -12.17
CA ASP A 133 4.10 2.48 -12.24
C ASP A 133 4.19 2.95 -13.70
N TRP A 134 3.05 2.91 -14.40
CA TRP A 134 3.01 3.33 -15.81
C TRP A 134 3.29 4.82 -15.97
N THR A 135 3.89 5.14 -17.11
CA THR A 135 4.30 6.48 -17.53
C THR A 135 3.48 6.90 -18.74
N LEU A 136 3.57 8.17 -19.15
CA LEU A 136 2.90 8.65 -20.37
C LEU A 136 3.28 7.82 -21.61
N THR A 137 4.54 7.37 -21.69
CA THR A 137 5.04 6.56 -22.80
C THR A 137 4.58 5.10 -22.77
N SER A 138 4.34 4.53 -21.59
CA SER A 138 3.90 3.13 -21.45
C SER A 138 2.40 2.96 -21.27
N ARG A 139 1.67 4.06 -21.02
CA ARG A 139 0.22 4.09 -20.73
C ARG A 139 -0.60 3.25 -21.70
N ASP A 140 -0.46 3.50 -23.01
CA ASP A 140 -1.34 2.88 -24.00
C ASP A 140 -1.06 1.37 -24.15
N THR A 141 0.20 0.94 -23.99
CA THR A 141 0.55 -0.48 -23.96
C THR A 141 0.03 -1.15 -22.70
N TYR A 142 0.17 -0.50 -21.54
CA TYR A 142 -0.36 -1.00 -20.28
C TYR A 142 -1.89 -1.15 -20.30
N PHE A 143 -2.61 -0.17 -20.84
CA PHE A 143 -4.07 -0.23 -20.88
C PHE A 143 -4.57 -1.30 -21.84
N ARG A 144 -3.93 -1.46 -23.01
CA ARG A 144 -4.22 -2.61 -23.89
C ARG A 144 -3.96 -3.95 -23.20
N PHE A 145 -2.90 -4.05 -22.40
CA PHE A 145 -2.62 -5.25 -21.61
C PHE A 145 -3.72 -5.54 -20.58
N LEU A 146 -4.17 -4.52 -19.83
CA LEU A 146 -5.30 -4.65 -18.90
C LEU A 146 -6.60 -5.07 -19.61
N ASP A 147 -6.88 -4.50 -20.78
CA ASP A 147 -8.03 -4.91 -21.61
C ASP A 147 -7.93 -6.37 -22.04
N GLN A 148 -6.73 -6.86 -22.39
CA GLN A 148 -6.52 -8.27 -22.72
C GLN A 148 -6.78 -9.17 -21.52
N LEU A 149 -6.28 -8.83 -20.32
CA LEU A 149 -6.58 -9.57 -19.09
C LEU A 149 -8.08 -9.64 -18.81
N LYS A 150 -8.80 -8.53 -19.01
CA LYS A 150 -10.26 -8.47 -18.81
C LYS A 150 -11.05 -9.29 -19.84
N ARG A 151 -10.57 -9.38 -21.09
CA ARG A 151 -11.23 -10.18 -22.15
C ARG A 151 -10.96 -11.68 -22.01
N GLN A 152 -9.76 -12.02 -21.57
CA GLN A 152 -9.29 -13.41 -21.50
C GLN A 152 -9.60 -14.08 -20.16
N SER A 153 -10.06 -13.34 -19.15
CA SER A 153 -10.46 -13.87 -17.85
C SER A 153 -11.85 -13.40 -17.45
N ALA A 154 -12.55 -14.20 -16.65
CA ALA A 154 -13.80 -13.81 -16.00
C ALA A 154 -13.57 -13.11 -14.64
N LYS A 155 -12.32 -12.77 -14.31
CA LYS A 155 -11.96 -12.17 -13.03
C LYS A 155 -12.26 -10.67 -13.06
N ARG A 156 -12.61 -10.13 -11.90
CA ARG A 156 -12.60 -8.68 -11.67
C ARG A 156 -11.14 -8.21 -11.71
N LEU A 157 -10.91 -7.03 -12.27
CA LEU A 157 -9.58 -6.46 -12.41
C LEU A 157 -9.48 -5.20 -11.56
N SER A 158 -8.43 -5.10 -10.74
CA SER A 158 -8.04 -3.87 -10.07
C SER A 158 -6.62 -3.46 -10.45
N ALA A 159 -6.31 -2.18 -10.31
CA ALA A 159 -4.95 -1.68 -10.48
C ALA A 159 -4.56 -0.73 -9.36
N THR A 160 -3.31 -0.79 -8.93
CA THR A 160 -2.75 0.23 -8.04
C THR A 160 -2.65 1.57 -8.78
N ILE A 161 -2.92 2.67 -8.09
CA ILE A 161 -2.88 4.03 -8.66
C ILE A 161 -2.03 4.91 -7.75
N ARG A 162 -1.02 5.57 -8.31
CA ARG A 162 -0.19 6.56 -7.60
C ARG A 162 -0.90 7.91 -7.50
N LEU A 163 -0.56 8.68 -6.47
CA LEU A 163 -1.04 10.06 -6.26
C LEU A 163 -0.94 10.94 -7.52
N HIS A 164 0.19 10.89 -8.25
CA HIS A 164 0.35 11.68 -9.47
C HIS A 164 -0.52 11.18 -10.64
N GLN A 165 -0.81 9.88 -10.72
CA GLN A 165 -1.72 9.30 -11.72
C GLN A 165 -3.17 9.69 -11.42
N VAL A 166 -3.53 9.84 -10.14
CA VAL A 166 -4.80 10.45 -9.74
C VAL A 166 -4.83 11.92 -10.11
N LYS A 167 -3.81 12.70 -9.71
CA LYS A 167 -3.75 14.15 -9.97
C LYS A 167 -3.90 14.52 -11.43
N TYR A 168 -3.23 13.76 -12.29
CA TYR A 168 -3.11 14.06 -13.71
C TYR A 168 -3.84 13.03 -14.57
N TYR A 169 -4.92 12.42 -14.08
CA TYR A 169 -5.63 11.33 -14.76
C TYR A 169 -6.07 11.66 -16.19
N ALA A 170 -6.34 12.93 -16.50
CA ALA A 170 -6.66 13.38 -17.86
C ALA A 170 -5.50 13.15 -18.84
N THR A 171 -4.26 13.19 -18.35
CA THR A 171 -3.03 13.00 -19.13
C THR A 171 -2.46 11.59 -18.96
N THR A 172 -2.37 11.10 -17.71
CA THR A 172 -1.87 9.75 -17.39
C THR A 172 -2.88 8.65 -17.74
N GLY A 173 -4.13 9.01 -18.02
CA GLY A 173 -5.20 8.11 -18.40
C GLY A 173 -5.85 7.40 -17.21
N LEU A 174 -7.00 6.79 -17.50
CA LEU A 174 -7.75 5.95 -16.57
C LEU A 174 -7.61 4.48 -16.99
N PRO A 175 -7.00 3.62 -16.16
CA PRO A 175 -6.84 2.22 -16.52
C PRO A 175 -8.22 1.55 -16.68
N PRO A 176 -8.39 0.62 -17.65
CA PRO A 176 -9.66 -0.05 -17.92
C PRO A 176 -9.94 -1.19 -16.91
N VAL A 177 -9.98 -0.85 -15.63
CA VAL A 177 -10.19 -1.77 -14.50
C VAL A 177 -11.53 -1.50 -13.82
N ASP A 178 -11.99 -2.45 -13.01
CA ASP A 178 -13.26 -2.32 -12.27
C ASP A 178 -13.13 -1.39 -11.06
N ARG A 179 -11.93 -1.32 -10.46
CA ARG A 179 -11.59 -0.38 -9.39
C ARG A 179 -10.09 -0.03 -9.39
N GLY A 180 -9.74 1.15 -8.90
CA GLY A 180 -8.37 1.48 -8.54
C GLY A 180 -8.10 1.23 -7.05
N VAL A 181 -6.83 1.07 -6.68
CA VAL A 181 -6.38 1.15 -5.30
C VAL A 181 -5.38 2.29 -5.16
N LEU A 182 -5.79 3.37 -4.51
CA LEU A 182 -4.95 4.54 -4.30
C LEU A 182 -3.82 4.21 -3.31
N MET A 183 -2.58 4.24 -3.78
CA MET A 183 -1.41 4.14 -2.92
C MET A 183 -1.14 5.50 -2.25
N TYR A 184 -1.68 5.70 -1.05
CA TYR A 184 -1.59 6.97 -0.32
C TYR A 184 -0.32 7.05 0.54
N TYR A 185 0.83 6.85 -0.09
CA TYR A 185 2.15 6.87 0.54
C TYR A 185 3.26 6.95 -0.53
N ASN A 186 4.52 7.00 -0.08
CA ASN A 186 5.71 7.28 -0.90
C ASN A 186 5.63 8.64 -1.59
N MET A 187 5.32 9.68 -0.80
CA MET A 187 5.04 11.04 -1.28
C MET A 187 6.30 11.86 -1.55
N GLY A 188 7.39 11.59 -0.82
CA GLY A 188 8.60 12.39 -0.85
C GLY A 188 9.78 11.67 -1.51
N ARG A 189 10.85 12.42 -1.74
CA ARG A 189 12.10 11.88 -2.27
C ARG A 189 12.93 11.24 -1.15
N ILE A 190 13.37 10.00 -1.36
CA ILE A 190 14.38 9.35 -0.51
C ILE A 190 15.68 10.14 -0.64
N GLY A 191 16.17 10.70 0.47
CA GLY A 191 17.30 11.62 0.45
C GLY A 191 17.69 12.18 1.82
N PRO A 192 18.69 13.07 1.84
CA PRO A 192 19.25 13.64 3.07
C PRO A 192 18.36 14.73 3.70
N ALA A 193 17.31 15.19 3.00
CA ALA A 193 16.39 16.16 3.55
C ALA A 193 15.61 15.59 4.74
N ALA A 194 15.27 16.45 5.70
CA ALA A 194 14.48 16.08 6.87
C ALA A 194 13.04 15.66 6.52
N ALA A 195 12.50 16.17 5.41
CA ALA A 195 11.19 15.76 4.90
C ALA A 195 11.10 14.24 4.76
N ARG A 196 9.95 13.68 5.17
CA ARG A 196 9.69 12.25 5.14
C ARG A 196 9.32 11.82 3.72
N SER A 197 9.90 10.72 3.26
CA SER A 197 9.59 10.14 1.95
C SER A 197 8.37 9.21 1.95
N ILE A 198 8.08 8.52 3.06
CA ILE A 198 6.88 7.68 3.16
C ILE A 198 5.60 8.55 3.18
N TYR A 199 5.51 9.50 4.12
CA TYR A 199 4.33 10.35 4.31
C TYR A 199 4.71 11.77 4.69
N ASP A 200 4.20 12.74 3.94
CA ASP A 200 4.36 14.16 4.16
C ASP A 200 2.99 14.83 3.97
N ARG A 201 2.35 15.25 5.08
CA ARG A 201 0.97 15.78 5.05
C ARG A 201 0.80 16.96 4.09
N PRO A 202 1.69 17.98 4.04
CA PRO A 202 1.55 19.07 3.07
C PRO A 202 1.53 18.58 1.62
N THR A 203 2.38 17.61 1.30
CA THR A 203 2.36 16.95 -0.01
C THR A 203 1.06 16.19 -0.22
N ALA A 204 0.59 15.43 0.78
CA ALA A 204 -0.65 14.65 0.74
C ALA A 204 -1.88 15.52 0.43
N GLN A 205 -2.03 16.62 1.18
CA GLN A 205 -3.12 17.58 1.03
C GLN A 205 -3.20 18.20 -0.36
N ALA A 206 -2.07 18.36 -1.04
CA ALA A 206 -2.02 18.88 -2.40
C ALA A 206 -2.62 17.93 -3.47
N TYR A 207 -3.01 16.72 -3.09
CA TYR A 207 -3.68 15.74 -3.96
C TYR A 207 -5.17 15.57 -3.69
N LEU A 208 -5.68 15.99 -2.53
CA LEU A 208 -7.05 15.72 -2.07
C LEU A 208 -8.13 16.14 -3.08
N GLY A 209 -8.09 17.40 -3.54
CA GLY A 209 -9.06 17.88 -4.53
C GLY A 209 -9.02 17.13 -5.87
N SER A 210 -7.90 16.48 -6.21
CA SER A 210 -7.81 15.62 -7.41
C SER A 210 -8.33 14.21 -7.16
N ILE A 211 -8.25 13.71 -5.93
CA ILE A 211 -8.84 12.43 -5.51
C ILE A 211 -10.36 12.51 -5.63
N HIS A 212 -10.96 13.62 -5.18
CA HIS A 212 -12.41 13.86 -5.32
C HIS A 212 -12.87 13.88 -6.79
N ALA A 213 -12.04 14.45 -7.67
CA ALA A 213 -12.34 14.54 -9.09
C ALA A 213 -12.04 13.25 -9.90
N TYR A 214 -11.49 12.20 -9.27
CA TYR A 214 -11.11 10.98 -9.96
C TYR A 214 -12.35 10.13 -10.30
N PRO A 215 -12.58 9.80 -11.59
CA PRO A 215 -13.87 9.26 -12.03
C PRO A 215 -14.06 7.75 -11.81
N ARG A 216 -13.07 7.03 -11.28
CA ARG A 216 -13.16 5.59 -11.01
C ARG A 216 -13.26 5.33 -9.51
N PRO A 217 -14.01 4.29 -9.08
CA PRO A 217 -13.97 3.80 -7.70
C PRO A 217 -12.54 3.59 -7.21
N LEU A 218 -12.25 4.07 -6.00
CA LEU A 218 -10.96 3.88 -5.34
C LEU A 218 -11.17 3.16 -4.01
N ASP A 219 -10.49 2.04 -3.84
CA ASP A 219 -10.08 1.59 -2.50
C ASP A 219 -8.79 2.32 -2.11
N VAL A 220 -8.43 2.33 -0.83
CA VAL A 220 -7.25 3.06 -0.33
C VAL A 220 -6.23 2.09 0.24
N ALA A 221 -4.96 2.27 -0.12
CA ALA A 221 -3.85 1.60 0.51
C ALA A 221 -3.06 2.56 1.41
N LEU A 222 -2.91 2.20 2.69
CA LEU A 222 -2.19 2.96 3.71
C LEU A 222 -0.91 2.23 4.15
N PRO A 223 0.18 2.96 4.43
CA PRO A 223 1.46 2.37 4.83
C PRO A 223 1.47 2.00 6.33
N LEU A 224 1.95 0.81 6.67
CA LEU A 224 2.34 0.45 8.05
C LEU A 224 3.85 0.39 8.23
N PHE A 225 4.61 0.46 7.14
CA PHE A 225 6.02 0.14 7.14
C PHE A 225 6.91 1.29 7.61
N THR A 226 8.12 0.91 8.00
CA THR A 226 9.21 1.80 8.35
C THR A 226 10.46 1.46 7.53
N TRP A 227 11.31 2.44 7.32
CA TRP A 227 12.65 2.21 6.77
C TRP A 227 13.70 3.13 7.40
N ALA A 228 14.95 2.76 7.21
CA ALA A 228 16.09 3.61 7.52
C ALA A 228 16.89 3.90 6.25
N ILE A 229 17.17 5.18 6.00
CA ILE A 229 17.94 5.67 4.87
C ILE A 229 19.37 5.90 5.34
N HIS A 230 20.31 5.14 4.79
CA HIS A 230 21.74 5.25 5.10
C HIS A 230 22.37 6.31 4.19
N LEU A 231 22.96 7.33 4.82
CA LEU A 231 23.55 8.49 4.19
C LEU A 231 25.04 8.56 4.47
N ARG A 232 25.84 8.81 3.42
CA ARG A 232 27.26 9.14 3.51
C ARG A 232 27.53 10.35 2.63
N ASP A 233 28.14 11.38 3.21
CA ASP A 233 28.45 12.64 2.51
C ASP A 233 27.19 13.19 1.77
N ASP A 234 26.06 13.24 2.48
CA ASP A 234 24.73 13.65 1.96
C ASP A 234 24.14 12.78 0.82
N LYS A 235 24.76 11.64 0.50
CA LYS A 235 24.29 10.72 -0.54
C LYS A 235 23.64 9.49 0.07
N VAL A 236 22.53 9.06 -0.53
CA VAL A 236 21.88 7.79 -0.19
C VAL A 236 22.77 6.65 -0.69
N ILE A 237 23.26 5.83 0.24
CA ILE A 237 24.06 4.64 -0.07
C ILE A 237 23.34 3.33 0.24
N GLY A 238 22.20 3.40 0.94
CA GLY A 238 21.37 2.23 1.20
C GLY A 238 19.99 2.60 1.75
N LEU A 239 19.05 1.70 1.53
CA LEU A 239 17.72 1.71 2.13
C LEU A 239 17.54 0.40 2.90
N LEU A 240 17.18 0.50 4.17
CA LEU A 240 17.00 -0.61 5.08
C LEU A 240 15.51 -0.72 5.38
N ASN A 241 14.84 -1.63 4.69
CA ASN A 241 13.40 -1.85 4.85
C ASN A 241 13.11 -2.49 6.22
N LYS A 242 11.91 -2.26 6.76
CA LYS A 242 11.44 -2.86 8.01
C LYS A 242 12.40 -2.62 9.17
N THR A 243 13.01 -1.43 9.19
CA THR A 243 14.01 -1.03 10.17
C THR A 243 13.50 0.18 10.94
N ASP A 244 13.24 -0.01 12.22
CA ASP A 244 12.67 0.99 13.10
C ASP A 244 13.73 1.86 13.80
N ARG A 245 13.24 2.79 14.62
CA ARG A 245 14.08 3.68 15.41
C ARG A 245 14.87 2.93 16.47
N ASP A 246 14.26 1.95 17.13
CA ASP A 246 14.83 1.24 18.27
C ASP A 246 16.02 0.38 17.88
N THR A 247 16.08 -0.04 16.62
CA THR A 247 17.25 -0.65 16.00
C THR A 247 18.52 0.19 16.19
N PHE A 248 18.43 1.53 16.13
CA PHE A 248 19.57 2.43 16.28
C PHE A 248 19.63 3.10 17.65
N ALA A 249 18.49 3.42 18.26
CA ALA A 249 18.44 4.11 19.54
C ALA A 249 19.08 3.32 20.70
N ASN A 250 19.01 1.99 20.65
CA ASN A 250 19.57 1.11 21.67
C ASN A 250 21.01 0.66 21.37
N ASP A 251 21.62 1.14 20.29
CA ASP A 251 22.96 0.73 19.85
C ASP A 251 24.00 1.82 20.20
N PRO A 252 25.03 1.49 20.99
CA PRO A 252 26.01 2.48 21.44
C PRO A 252 26.87 3.06 20.31
N HIS A 253 26.86 2.50 19.09
CA HIS A 253 27.57 3.08 17.94
C HIS A 253 26.80 4.21 17.26
N PHE A 254 25.54 4.46 17.64
CA PHE A 254 24.68 5.47 17.04
C PHE A 254 24.27 6.50 18.09
N GLU A 255 24.03 7.73 17.65
CA GLU A 255 23.58 8.82 18.51
C GLU A 255 22.50 9.66 17.81
N GLN A 256 21.37 9.87 18.48
CA GLN A 256 20.32 10.76 17.97
C GLN A 256 20.45 12.14 18.60
N LYS A 257 21.15 13.05 17.92
CA LYS A 257 21.20 14.47 18.33
C LYS A 257 19.97 15.24 17.87
N THR A 258 19.48 14.94 16.66
CA THR A 258 18.35 15.65 16.06
C THR A 258 17.48 14.67 15.28
N PRO A 259 16.24 14.38 15.72
CA PRO A 259 15.29 13.61 14.93
C PRO A 259 15.07 14.25 13.55
N PRO A 260 14.90 13.47 12.47
CA PRO A 260 14.83 12.00 12.41
C PRO A 260 16.20 11.30 12.22
N PHE A 261 17.32 11.99 12.44
CA PHE A 261 18.66 11.47 12.12
C PHE A 261 19.39 10.88 13.32
N PHE A 262 20.06 9.75 13.07
CA PHE A 262 21.13 9.21 13.90
C PHE A 262 22.47 9.47 13.22
N GLU A 263 23.50 9.76 14.01
CA GLU A 263 24.89 9.87 13.58
C GLU A 263 25.66 8.63 14.05
N VAL A 264 26.53 8.11 13.18
CA VAL A 264 27.39 6.95 13.48
C VAL A 264 28.64 7.43 14.20
N LYS A 265 28.81 7.03 15.46
CA LYS A 265 29.94 7.44 16.31
C LYS A 265 31.23 6.70 15.99
N GLU A 266 31.13 5.42 15.62
CA GLU A 266 32.27 4.55 15.33
C GLU A 266 31.92 3.58 14.19
N ASN A 267 32.94 3.11 13.46
CA ASN A 267 32.75 2.16 12.37
C ASN A 267 32.09 0.87 12.89
N VAL A 268 30.98 0.45 12.28
CA VAL A 268 30.22 -0.72 12.75
C VAL A 268 29.59 -1.49 11.59
N LEU A 269 29.51 -2.81 11.74
CA LEU A 269 28.69 -3.67 10.90
C LEU A 269 27.36 -3.93 11.60
N LYS A 270 26.25 -3.53 10.97
CA LYS A 270 24.90 -3.71 11.52
C LYS A 270 23.95 -4.08 10.40
N LEU A 271 23.05 -5.04 10.63
CA LEU A 271 22.11 -5.55 9.61
C LEU A 271 22.81 -5.98 8.29
N GLY A 272 24.03 -6.51 8.38
CA GLY A 272 24.84 -6.89 7.22
C GLY A 272 25.34 -5.71 6.37
N LYS A 273 25.30 -4.49 6.91
CA LYS A 273 25.76 -3.25 6.24
C LYS A 273 26.85 -2.58 7.05
N TYR A 274 27.80 -1.98 6.34
CA TYR A 274 28.92 -1.25 6.92
C TYR A 274 28.58 0.23 7.07
N PHE A 275 28.57 0.70 8.31
CA PHE A 275 28.40 2.10 8.68
C PHE A 275 29.77 2.67 9.06
N LYS A 276 30.16 3.76 8.39
CA LYS A 276 31.39 4.48 8.68
C LYS A 276 31.08 5.56 9.71
N GLN A 277 32.01 5.83 10.61
CA GLN A 277 31.95 6.99 11.50
C GLN A 277 31.65 8.27 10.70
N GLY A 278 30.68 9.06 11.20
CA GLY A 278 30.18 10.27 10.56
C GLY A 278 29.07 10.04 9.53
N ASP A 279 28.77 8.79 9.16
CA ASP A 279 27.56 8.49 8.38
C ASP A 279 26.31 8.90 9.19
N ARG A 280 25.21 9.15 8.47
CA ARG A 280 23.91 9.40 9.09
C ARG A 280 22.89 8.35 8.68
N VAL A 281 21.94 8.11 9.57
CA VAL A 281 20.80 7.23 9.31
C VAL A 281 19.53 8.02 9.57
N LYS A 282 18.70 8.19 8.54
CA LYS A 282 17.38 8.81 8.67
C LYS A 282 16.33 7.73 8.82
N VAL A 283 15.66 7.65 9.96
CA VAL A 283 14.59 6.67 10.18
C VAL A 283 13.25 7.32 9.89
N GLU A 284 12.44 6.69 9.04
CA GLU A 284 11.07 7.10 8.77
C GLU A 284 10.13 5.97 9.18
N ALA A 285 9.14 6.30 10.00
CA ALA A 285 8.08 5.41 10.43
C ALA A 285 6.75 6.14 10.33
N ILE A 286 5.70 5.35 10.13
CA ILE A 286 4.32 5.81 10.20
C ILE A 286 3.86 5.63 11.64
N THR A 287 3.34 6.70 12.23
CA THR A 287 2.73 6.64 13.55
C THR A 287 1.23 6.39 13.44
N ALA A 288 0.58 6.04 14.53
CA ALA A 288 -0.87 5.92 14.53
C ALA A 288 -1.59 7.24 14.30
N ASP A 289 -1.02 8.35 14.77
CA ASP A 289 -1.55 9.68 14.47
C ASP A 289 -1.41 10.00 12.98
N ASP A 290 -0.32 9.59 12.33
CA ASP A 290 -0.20 9.70 10.86
C ASP A 290 -1.30 8.89 10.14
N LEU A 291 -1.64 7.68 10.62
CA LEU A 291 -2.71 6.87 10.01
C LEU A 291 -4.10 7.48 10.19
N ARG A 292 -4.41 7.94 11.40
CA ARG A 292 -5.68 8.65 11.67
C ARG A 292 -5.77 9.91 10.82
N GLU A 293 -4.67 10.66 10.74
CA GLU A 293 -4.59 11.87 9.93
C GLU A 293 -4.80 11.58 8.44
N MET A 294 -4.20 10.53 7.89
CA MET A 294 -4.46 10.11 6.51
C MET A 294 -5.93 9.75 6.28
N ALA A 295 -6.54 9.05 7.23
CA ALA A 295 -7.94 8.63 7.14
C ALA A 295 -8.88 9.83 7.15
N ASP A 296 -8.66 10.76 8.09
CA ASP A 296 -9.44 11.99 8.23
C ASP A 296 -9.28 12.92 7.02
N ASP A 297 -8.07 13.04 6.48
CA ASP A 297 -7.82 13.83 5.27
C ASP A 297 -8.51 13.21 4.03
N LEU A 298 -8.72 11.89 3.98
CA LEU A 298 -9.28 11.19 2.83
C LEU A 298 -10.79 10.95 2.87
N SER A 299 -11.39 10.78 4.05
CA SER A 299 -12.78 10.32 4.20
C SER A 299 -13.82 11.24 3.54
N GLY A 300 -13.55 12.55 3.50
CA GLY A 300 -14.38 13.54 2.82
C GLY A 300 -14.07 13.74 1.33
N GLU A 301 -12.97 13.16 0.84
CA GLU A 301 -12.39 13.51 -0.46
C GLU A 301 -12.55 12.38 -1.49
N LEU A 302 -12.99 11.20 -1.09
CA LEU A 302 -13.34 10.15 -2.05
C LEU A 302 -14.74 10.40 -2.64
N ALA A 303 -14.87 10.28 -3.96
CA ALA A 303 -16.15 10.45 -4.66
C ALA A 303 -17.23 9.44 -4.21
N GLN A 304 -16.79 8.30 -3.67
CA GLN A 304 -17.62 7.26 -3.08
C GLN A 304 -16.84 6.56 -1.97
N PRO A 305 -17.52 6.04 -0.92
CA PRO A 305 -16.85 5.28 0.12
C PRO A 305 -16.08 4.09 -0.49
N PRO A 306 -14.84 3.82 -0.02
CA PRO A 306 -14.08 2.69 -0.49
C PRO A 306 -14.75 1.40 -0.01
N ALA A 307 -14.62 0.31 -0.77
CA ALA A 307 -15.07 -0.99 -0.30
C ALA A 307 -14.07 -1.56 0.73
N GLN A 308 -12.79 -1.21 0.59
CA GLN A 308 -11.71 -1.72 1.40
C GLN A 308 -10.65 -0.66 1.73
N ILE A 309 -10.08 -0.76 2.93
CA ILE A 309 -8.81 -0.13 3.29
C ILE A 309 -7.75 -1.23 3.38
N LEU A 310 -6.70 -1.09 2.57
CA LEU A 310 -5.59 -2.03 2.46
C LEU A 310 -4.38 -1.51 3.23
N PHE A 311 -3.86 -2.28 4.17
CA PHE A 311 -2.65 -1.91 4.90
C PHE A 311 -1.41 -2.60 4.30
N TYR A 312 -0.37 -1.81 3.99
CA TYR A 312 0.88 -2.29 3.40
C TYR A 312 2.02 -2.29 4.43
N ASP A 313 2.59 -3.43 4.83
CA ASP A 313 2.21 -4.81 4.54
C ASP A 313 1.96 -5.63 5.82
N LEU A 314 1.27 -6.77 5.68
CA LEU A 314 1.07 -7.77 6.72
C LEU A 314 2.41 -8.43 7.07
N ASP A 315 3.11 -7.81 8.00
CA ASP A 315 4.40 -8.28 8.50
C ASP A 315 4.50 -8.00 10.00
N ALA A 316 4.90 -9.00 10.78
CA ALA A 316 5.06 -8.86 12.23
C ALA A 316 5.92 -7.66 12.64
N SER A 317 6.97 -7.33 11.88
CA SER A 317 7.84 -6.18 12.19
C SER A 317 7.10 -4.84 12.12
N ASN A 318 6.16 -4.69 11.18
CA ASN A 318 5.33 -3.49 11.07
C ASN A 318 4.20 -3.50 12.11
N LEU A 319 3.52 -4.64 12.28
CA LEU A 319 2.38 -4.77 13.19
C LEU A 319 2.79 -4.52 14.65
N ASN A 320 3.99 -4.97 15.03
CA ASN A 320 4.49 -4.80 16.38
C ASN A 320 4.64 -3.33 16.80
N HIS A 321 4.81 -2.41 15.83
CA HIS A 321 4.88 -0.98 16.09
C HIS A 321 3.58 -0.44 16.74
N TYR A 322 2.45 -1.11 16.52
CA TYR A 322 1.12 -0.68 16.97
C TYR A 322 0.52 -1.59 18.05
N ASN A 323 1.32 -2.45 18.70
CA ASN A 323 0.84 -3.44 19.66
C ASN A 323 0.05 -2.85 20.86
N HIS A 324 0.21 -1.56 21.14
CA HIS A 324 -0.51 -0.85 22.19
C HIS A 324 -1.86 -0.26 21.73
N GLU A 325 -2.13 -0.22 20.44
CA GLU A 325 -3.32 0.38 19.83
C GLU A 325 -4.14 -0.67 19.07
N LYS A 326 -4.78 -1.54 19.85
CA LYS A 326 -5.45 -2.75 19.33
C LYS A 326 -6.55 -2.47 18.30
N ASP A 327 -7.24 -1.34 18.42
CA ASP A 327 -8.37 -0.97 17.57
C ASP A 327 -7.99 0.06 16.49
N LEU A 328 -6.69 0.35 16.30
CA LEU A 328 -6.23 1.41 15.40
C LEU A 328 -6.73 1.23 13.97
N LEU A 329 -6.65 0.01 13.41
CA LEU A 329 -7.03 -0.23 12.03
C LEU A 329 -8.55 -0.15 11.83
N GLU A 330 -9.32 -0.57 12.84
CA GLU A 330 -10.77 -0.40 12.90
C GLU A 330 -11.16 1.07 12.99
N ASP A 331 -10.47 1.86 13.81
CA ASP A 331 -10.73 3.30 13.94
C ASP A 331 -10.43 4.02 12.62
N VAL A 332 -9.28 3.72 12.00
CA VAL A 332 -8.91 4.23 10.66
C VAL A 332 -9.95 3.85 9.62
N SER A 333 -10.41 2.60 9.61
CA SER A 333 -11.47 2.13 8.69
C SER A 333 -12.78 2.87 8.93
N ARG A 334 -13.20 3.09 10.19
CA ARG A 334 -14.43 3.82 10.53
C ARG A 334 -14.44 5.30 10.16
N SER A 335 -13.29 5.91 9.90
CA SER A 335 -13.24 7.29 9.42
C SER A 335 -13.84 7.44 8.02
N PHE A 336 -13.86 6.40 7.19
CA PHE A 336 -14.33 6.40 5.79
C PHE A 336 -15.80 6.01 5.64
#